data_AF-A0A8T4XTB5-F1
#
_entry.id   AF-A0A8T4XTB5-F1
#
_cell.length_a   1.000
_cell.length_b   1.000
_cell.length_c   1.000
_cell.angle_alpha   90.00
_cell.angle_beta   90.00
_cell.angle_gamma   90.00
#
_symmetry.space_group_name_H-M   'P 1'
#
loop_
_entity.id
_entity.type
_entity.pdbx_description
1 polymer ?
#
loop_
_entity_poly.entity_id
_entity_poly.type
_entity_poly.pdbx_seq_one_letter_code
_entity_poly.pdbx_strand_id
1 'polypeptide(L)'
;MVDIIYQPIKEIVIMEHVSYPSPEKLALNLAVAIRAGQPAVLHWAEGVVFIHFPLPTTTEFIMKHFLDGRVYWSSVAYAPMPSFRQIVKVDTMEIPVLDVTANPNLRKVAQWLKEKLSNPSA
;
A
#
# COMPACT_ATOMS: atom_id res chain seq x y z
N MET A 1 -9.23 -23.99 27.03
CA MET A 1 -9.72 -22.61 26.82
C MET A 1 -8.55 -21.84 26.22
N VAL A 2 -8.79 -20.98 25.23
CA VAL A 2 -7.74 -20.27 24.48
C VAL A 2 -7.90 -18.78 24.72
N ASP A 3 -6.79 -18.07 24.95
CA ASP A 3 -6.77 -16.62 25.07
C ASP A 3 -6.69 -15.97 23.68
N ILE A 4 -7.48 -14.92 23.47
CA ILE A 4 -7.46 -14.11 22.24
C ILE A 4 -6.75 -12.79 22.57
N ILE A 5 -5.61 -12.53 21.91
CA ILE A 5 -4.77 -11.35 22.14
C ILE A 5 -4.80 -10.47 20.90
N TYR A 6 -5.20 -9.21 21.06
CA TYR A 6 -5.05 -8.19 20.02
C TYR A 6 -3.69 -7.51 20.15
N GLN A 7 -2.87 -7.59 19.09
CA GLN A 7 -1.54 -6.99 19.06
C GLN A 7 -1.38 -6.14 17.78
N PRO A 8 -1.59 -4.81 17.87
CA PRO A 8 -1.52 -3.95 16.70
C PRO A 8 -0.08 -3.73 16.23
N ILE A 9 0.05 -3.43 14.94
CA ILE A 9 1.27 -2.83 14.38
C ILE A 9 1.49 -1.48 15.08
N LYS A 10 2.73 -1.26 15.53
CA LYS A 10 3.17 -0.04 16.23
C LYS A 10 3.95 0.90 15.29
N GLU A 11 4.66 0.34 14.33
CA GLU A 11 5.52 1.08 13.40
C GLU A 11 5.47 0.47 11.99
N ILE A 12 5.28 1.32 10.98
CA ILE A 12 5.41 0.96 9.56
C ILE A 12 6.61 1.75 9.02
N VAL A 13 7.66 1.05 8.61
CA VAL A 13 8.84 1.65 8.01
C VAL A 13 8.71 1.54 6.49
N ILE A 14 8.59 2.68 5.82
CA ILE A 14 8.55 2.77 4.35
C ILE A 14 9.97 3.10 3.88
N MET A 15 10.62 2.17 3.17
CA MET A 15 12.00 2.36 2.71
C MET A 15 12.05 3.23 1.45
N GLU A 16 11.19 2.94 0.48
CA GLU A 16 11.05 3.71 -0.75
C GLU A 16 9.59 4.08 -1.00
N HIS A 17 9.38 5.20 -1.69
CA HIS A 17 8.05 5.56 -2.16
C HIS A 17 8.11 6.19 -3.55
N VAL A 18 7.12 5.90 -4.39
CA VAL A 18 7.03 6.42 -5.76
C VAL A 18 5.62 6.93 -6.05
N SER A 19 5.53 8.19 -6.47
CA SER A 19 4.28 8.80 -6.90
C SER A 19 4.09 8.67 -8.41
N TYR A 20 2.87 8.38 -8.82
CA TYR A 20 2.43 8.43 -10.21
C TYR A 20 1.39 9.53 -10.40
N PRO A 21 1.31 10.11 -11.61
CA PRO A 21 0.40 11.22 -11.87
C PRO A 21 -1.08 10.80 -11.88
N SER A 22 -1.38 9.51 -12.09
CA SER A 22 -2.75 9.00 -12.05
C SER A 22 -2.81 7.53 -11.63
N PRO A 23 -3.98 7.05 -11.15
CA PRO A 23 -4.21 5.63 -10.84
C PRO A 23 -3.94 4.71 -12.03
N GLU A 24 -4.27 5.15 -13.24
CA GLU A 24 -4.07 4.39 -14.48
C GLU A 24 -2.58 4.25 -14.82
N LYS A 25 -1.76 5.30 -14.55
CA LYS A 25 -0.29 5.20 -14.71
C LYS A 25 0.35 4.31 -13.66
N LEU A 26 -0.12 4.35 -12.41
CA LEU A 26 0.28 3.40 -11.38
C LEU A 26 -0.04 1.96 -11.83
N ALA A 27 -1.30 1.72 -12.21
CA ALA A 27 -1.78 0.42 -12.67
C ALA A 27 -1.02 -0.11 -13.90
N LEU A 28 -0.67 0.74 -14.86
CA LEU A 28 0.13 0.37 -16.02
C LEU A 28 1.52 -0.15 -15.63
N ASN A 29 2.16 0.44 -14.63
CA ASN A 29 3.45 -0.04 -14.13
C ASN A 29 3.32 -1.39 -13.41
N LEU A 30 2.18 -1.65 -12.75
CA LEU A 30 1.90 -2.94 -12.13
C LEU A 30 1.53 -4.03 -13.15
N ALA A 31 1.07 -3.65 -14.34
CA ALA A 31 0.54 -4.58 -15.34
C ALA A 31 1.54 -5.67 -15.75
N VAL A 32 2.85 -5.35 -15.75
CA VAL A 32 3.91 -6.34 -16.04
C VAL A 32 3.93 -7.44 -14.97
N ALA A 33 3.93 -7.07 -13.69
CA ALA A 33 3.93 -8.02 -12.58
C ALA A 33 2.65 -8.85 -12.54
N ILE A 34 1.50 -8.21 -12.79
CA ILE A 34 0.20 -8.90 -12.81
C ILE A 34 0.12 -9.92 -13.95
N ARG A 35 0.60 -9.56 -15.16
CA ARG A 35 0.68 -10.51 -16.29
C ARG A 35 1.62 -11.68 -16.01
N ALA A 36 2.63 -11.48 -15.16
CA ALA A 36 3.49 -12.55 -14.66
C ALA A 36 2.85 -13.39 -13.52
N GLY A 37 1.55 -13.18 -13.23
CA GLY A 37 0.78 -13.95 -12.25
C GLY A 37 0.85 -13.40 -10.82
N GLN A 38 1.47 -12.23 -10.60
CA GLN A 38 1.49 -11.61 -9.27
C GLN A 38 0.11 -10.98 -8.96
N PRO A 39 -0.54 -11.33 -7.84
CA PRO A 39 -1.76 -10.64 -7.46
C PRO A 39 -1.46 -9.18 -7.13
N ALA A 40 -2.28 -8.26 -7.63
CA ALA A 40 -2.21 -6.85 -7.25
C ALA A 40 -3.61 -6.36 -6.89
N VAL A 41 -3.70 -5.79 -5.70
CA VAL A 41 -4.90 -5.10 -5.21
C VAL A 41 -4.46 -3.71 -4.80
N LEU A 42 -5.17 -2.70 -5.29
CA LEU A 42 -4.95 -1.33 -4.89
C LEU A 42 -5.75 -1.04 -3.62
N HIS A 43 -5.19 -0.24 -2.73
CA HIS A 43 -5.87 0.29 -1.56
C HIS A 43 -6.22 1.75 -1.81
N TRP A 44 -7.35 2.20 -1.29
CA TRP A 44 -7.77 3.58 -1.34
C TRP A 44 -8.18 4.08 0.04
N ALA A 45 -7.68 5.26 0.40
CA ALA A 45 -8.16 6.04 1.55
C ALA A 45 -7.73 7.49 1.35
N GLU A 46 -8.47 8.43 1.96
CA GLU A 46 -8.05 9.83 2.10
C GLU A 46 -7.78 10.56 0.76
N GLY A 47 -8.37 10.06 -0.33
CA GLY A 47 -8.18 10.61 -1.69
C GLY A 47 -6.89 10.15 -2.38
N VAL A 48 -6.26 9.09 -1.90
CA VAL A 48 -5.04 8.50 -2.45
C VAL A 48 -5.27 7.02 -2.71
N VAL A 49 -4.81 6.54 -3.87
CA VAL A 49 -4.72 5.11 -4.18
C VAL A 49 -3.28 4.66 -4.06
N PHE A 50 -3.04 3.48 -3.48
CA PHE A 50 -1.69 2.99 -3.24
C PHE A 50 -1.62 1.47 -3.17
N ILE A 51 -0.43 0.94 -3.40
CA ILE A 51 -0.04 -0.44 -3.14
C ILE A 51 1.28 -0.43 -2.38
N HIS A 52 1.46 -1.37 -1.47
CA HIS A 52 2.70 -1.53 -0.70
C HIS A 52 3.29 -2.91 -0.96
N PHE A 53 4.61 -2.99 -0.92
CA PHE A 53 5.37 -4.21 -1.09
C PHE A 53 6.03 -4.54 0.26
N PRO A 54 5.57 -5.56 0.99
CA PRO A 54 6.16 -5.92 2.28
C PRO A 54 7.56 -6.49 2.07
N LEU A 55 8.48 -6.15 2.98
CA LEU A 55 9.77 -6.83 3.04
C LEU A 55 9.54 -8.28 3.51
N PRO A 56 10.07 -9.30 2.81
CA PRO A 56 9.90 -10.69 3.22
C PRO A 56 10.46 -10.96 4.61
N THR A 57 9.70 -11.66 5.45
CA THR A 57 10.11 -12.08 6.80
C THR A 57 10.96 -13.36 6.73
N THR A 58 12.08 -13.32 6.00
CA THR A 58 12.92 -14.51 5.72
C THR A 58 14.07 -14.70 6.70
N THR A 59 14.36 -13.71 7.55
CA THR A 59 15.41 -13.78 8.57
C THR A 59 14.83 -13.65 9.97
N GLU A 60 15.50 -14.25 10.96
CA GLU A 60 15.09 -14.15 12.38
C GLU A 60 15.03 -12.69 12.85
N PHE A 61 15.93 -11.85 12.35
CA PHE A 61 15.96 -10.42 12.67
C PHE A 61 14.68 -9.70 12.22
N ILE A 62 14.26 -9.90 10.96
CA ILE A 62 13.03 -9.28 10.44
C ILE A 62 11.79 -9.90 11.11
N MET A 63 11.81 -11.21 11.39
CA MET A 63 10.72 -11.87 12.11
C MET A 63 10.53 -11.28 13.52
N LYS A 64 11.63 -11.04 14.25
CA LYS A 64 11.56 -10.42 15.58
C LYS A 64 10.91 -9.03 15.52
N HIS A 65 11.31 -8.19 14.56
CA HIS A 65 10.66 -6.90 14.36
C HIS A 65 9.16 -7.03 14.07
N PHE A 66 8.78 -7.94 13.18
CA PHE A 66 7.38 -8.20 12.85
C PHE A 66 6.57 -8.58 14.09
N LEU A 67 7.09 -9.50 14.90
CA LEU A 67 6.47 -9.94 16.15
C LEU A 67 6.40 -8.80 17.19
N ASP A 68 7.37 -7.89 17.24
CA ASP A 68 7.34 -6.73 18.15
C ASP A 68 6.37 -5.61 17.70
N GLY A 69 5.77 -5.76 16.51
CA GLY A 69 4.82 -4.83 15.91
C GLY A 69 5.46 -3.80 14.96
N ARG A 70 6.68 -4.05 14.49
CA ARG A 70 7.39 -3.23 13.50
C ARG A 70 7.40 -3.94 12.15
N VAL A 71 6.76 -3.34 11.15
CA VAL A 71 6.71 -3.89 9.79
C VAL A 71 7.48 -3.01 8.82
N TYR A 72 8.11 -3.64 7.84
CA TYR A 72 8.87 -2.97 6.79
C TYR A 72 8.19 -3.14 5.45
N TRP A 73 8.00 -2.04 4.75
CA TRP A 73 7.60 -2.03 3.36
C TRP A 73 8.80 -1.58 2.52
N SER A 74 9.24 -2.46 1.64
CA SER A 74 10.37 -2.18 0.74
C SER A 74 10.04 -1.02 -0.19
N SER A 75 8.80 -0.93 -0.66
CA SER A 75 8.34 0.18 -1.49
C SER A 75 6.84 0.43 -1.34
N VAL A 76 6.42 1.67 -1.54
CA VAL A 76 5.01 2.06 -1.70
C VAL A 76 4.85 2.85 -3.00
N ALA A 77 3.91 2.43 -3.84
CA ALA A 77 3.57 3.11 -5.07
C ALA A 77 2.16 3.71 -4.96
N TYR A 78 1.99 4.97 -5.33
CA TYR A 78 0.76 5.72 -5.06
C TYR A 78 0.42 6.77 -6.11
N ALA A 79 -0.84 7.20 -6.14
CA ALA A 79 -1.34 8.24 -7.05
C ALA A 79 -2.52 8.99 -6.43
N PRO A 80 -2.79 10.25 -6.86
CA PRO A 80 -4.00 10.96 -6.45
C PRO A 80 -5.25 10.24 -6.97
N MET A 81 -6.27 10.11 -6.12
CA MET A 81 -7.57 9.56 -6.49
C MET A 81 -8.65 10.20 -5.60
N PRO A 82 -9.10 11.44 -5.90
CA PRO A 82 -9.93 12.24 -4.99
C PRO A 82 -11.24 11.57 -4.55
N SER A 83 -11.79 10.69 -5.38
CA SER A 83 -12.99 9.91 -5.08
C SER A 83 -12.71 8.43 -5.26
N PHE A 84 -13.30 7.62 -4.36
CA PHE A 84 -13.22 6.17 -4.45
C PHE A 84 -13.83 5.67 -5.76
N ARG A 85 -13.17 4.70 -6.39
CA ARG A 85 -13.68 3.90 -7.49
C ARG A 85 -13.24 2.48 -7.24
N GLN A 86 -14.12 1.50 -7.43
CA GLN A 86 -13.84 0.10 -7.10
C GLN A 86 -12.84 -0.57 -8.06
N ILE A 87 -12.62 0.00 -9.24
CA ILE A 87 -11.80 -0.57 -10.31
C ILE A 87 -10.97 0.55 -10.96
N VAL A 88 -9.69 0.26 -11.20
CA VAL A 88 -8.85 1.00 -12.15
C VAL A 88 -8.66 0.13 -13.37
N LYS A 89 -9.03 0.66 -14.54
CA LYS A 89 -8.89 -0.04 -15.82
C LYS A 89 -7.60 0.38 -16.52
N VAL A 90 -6.84 -0.59 -17.02
CA VAL A 90 -5.69 -0.37 -17.90
C VAL A 90 -5.70 -1.43 -18.99
N ASP A 91 -5.73 -1.01 -20.24
CA ASP A 91 -5.92 -1.88 -21.40
C ASP A 91 -7.15 -2.80 -21.21
N THR A 92 -6.93 -4.11 -21.20
CA THR A 92 -7.96 -5.13 -20.96
C THR A 92 -8.04 -5.60 -19.49
N MET A 93 -7.25 -5.00 -18.61
CA MET A 93 -7.12 -5.40 -17.20
C MET A 93 -7.97 -4.52 -16.29
N GLU A 94 -8.69 -5.15 -15.38
CA GLU A 94 -9.44 -4.49 -14.31
C GLU A 94 -8.75 -4.79 -12.98
N ILE A 95 -8.15 -3.76 -12.38
CA ILE A 95 -7.45 -3.90 -11.11
C ILE A 95 -8.39 -3.45 -9.99
N PRO A 96 -8.71 -4.33 -9.02
CA PRO A 96 -9.61 -3.99 -7.94
C PRO A 96 -8.97 -2.96 -7.00
N VAL A 97 -9.81 -2.08 -6.49
CA VAL A 97 -9.46 -1.10 -5.46
C VAL A 97 -10.31 -1.35 -4.23
N LEU A 98 -9.66 -1.55 -3.09
CA LEU A 98 -10.31 -1.72 -1.79
C LEU A 98 -10.34 -0.40 -1.04
N ASP A 99 -11.52 -0.01 -0.56
CA ASP A 99 -11.63 1.07 0.43
C ASP A 99 -11.11 0.56 1.77
N VAL A 100 -9.96 1.10 2.20
CA VAL A 100 -9.30 0.73 3.45
C VAL A 100 -9.44 1.81 4.52
N THR A 101 -10.36 2.76 4.35
CA THR A 101 -10.59 3.88 5.28
C THR A 101 -10.87 3.41 6.71
N ALA A 102 -11.50 2.25 6.88
CA ALA A 102 -11.79 1.65 8.19
C ALA A 102 -10.53 1.12 8.91
N ASN A 103 -9.41 0.92 8.22
CA ASN A 103 -8.15 0.51 8.83
C ASN A 103 -7.33 1.75 9.25
N PRO A 104 -7.19 2.03 10.56
CA PRO A 104 -6.54 3.26 11.03
C PRO A 104 -5.06 3.38 10.61
N ASN A 105 -4.35 2.25 10.52
CA ASN A 105 -2.94 2.24 10.10
C ASN A 105 -2.80 2.58 8.62
N LEU A 106 -3.61 1.94 7.76
CA LEU A 106 -3.60 2.22 6.32
C LEU A 106 -4.13 3.62 6.00
N ARG A 107 -5.12 4.12 6.75
CA ARG A 107 -5.59 5.50 6.65
C ARG A 107 -4.48 6.49 6.98
N LYS A 108 -3.73 6.27 8.06
CA LYS A 108 -2.58 7.11 8.44
C LYS A 108 -1.47 7.10 7.37
N VAL A 109 -1.21 5.95 6.77
CA VAL A 109 -0.30 5.84 5.60
C VAL A 109 -0.83 6.68 4.44
N ALA A 110 -2.11 6.58 4.10
CA ALA A 110 -2.69 7.35 2.99
C ALA A 110 -2.59 8.87 3.21
N GLN A 111 -2.79 9.33 4.45
CA GLN A 111 -2.57 10.74 4.83
C GLN A 111 -1.12 11.17 4.58
N TRP A 112 -0.15 10.38 5.04
CA TRP A 112 1.27 10.64 4.82
C TRP A 112 1.63 10.67 3.32
N LEU A 113 1.09 9.74 2.51
CA LEU A 113 1.30 9.73 1.06
C LEU A 113 0.69 10.97 0.37
N LYS A 114 -0.47 11.43 0.84
CA LYS A 114 -1.13 12.65 0.34
C LYS A 114 -0.28 13.90 0.56
N GLU A 115 0.38 13.99 1.72
CA GLU A 115 1.32 15.08 2.01
C GLU A 115 2.49 15.07 1.02
N LYS A 116 3.01 13.88 0.67
CA LYS A 116 4.08 13.73 -0.32
C LYS A 116 3.66 14.10 -1.74
N LEU A 117 2.40 13.84 -2.13
CA LEU A 117 1.85 14.34 -3.41
C LEU A 117 1.85 15.86 -3.49
N SER A 118 1.70 16.54 -2.35
CA SER A 118 1.66 18.01 -2.28
C SER A 118 3.05 18.64 -2.26
N ASN A 119 4.09 17.87 -1.86
CA ASN A 119 5.47 18.33 -1.71
C ASN A 119 6.46 17.33 -2.37
N PRO A 120 6.65 17.36 -3.70
CA PRO A 120 7.44 16.36 -4.43
C PRO A 120 8.97 16.41 -4.20
N SER A 121 9.45 17.36 -3.40
CA SER A 121 10.89 17.70 -3.26
C SER A 121 11.55 17.22 -1.97
N ALA A 122 10.93 16.30 -1.21
CA ALA A 122 11.43 15.80 0.06
C ALA A 122 11.69 14.29 0.04
#